data_AF-A0A973A7X3-F1
#
_entry.id   AF-A0A973A7X3-F1
#
_cell.length_a   1.000
_cell.length_b   1.000
_cell.length_c   1.000
_cell.angle_alpha   90.00
_cell.angle_beta   90.00
_cell.angle_gamma   90.00
#
_symmetry.space_group_name_H-M   'P 1'
#
loop_
_entity.id
_entity.type
_entity.pdbx_description
1 polymer ?
#
loop_
_entity_poly.entity_id
_entity_poly.type
_entity_poly.pdbx_seq_one_letter_code
_entity_poly.pdbx_strand_id
1 'polypeptide(L)'
;MTFEETVEMQFVQPVQALLEAFAKEGAEAEHKYFSGVLSIVEDKASEAQMLAAVIELSRCAFLGFYYSEATQSQINALLDYWIDVAHTMSADAEPH
;
A
#
# COMPACT_ATOMS: atom_id res chain seq x y z
N MET A 1 -6.44 -11.75 14.82
CA MET A 1 -6.48 -10.55 13.97
C MET A 1 -7.34 -10.90 12.77
N THR A 2 -8.37 -10.11 12.50
CA THR A 2 -9.20 -10.26 11.30
C THR A 2 -8.47 -9.66 10.09
N PHE A 3 -8.90 -10.02 8.87
CA PHE A 3 -8.37 -9.39 7.65
C PHE A 3 -8.53 -7.87 7.69
N GLU A 4 -9.71 -7.38 8.09
CA GLU A 4 -9.99 -5.94 8.23
C GLU A 4 -9.04 -5.25 9.22
N GLU A 5 -8.77 -5.85 10.38
CA GLU A 5 -7.79 -5.34 11.35
C GLU A 5 -6.38 -5.31 10.74
N THR A 6 -6.01 -6.34 9.98
CA THR A 6 -4.72 -6.40 9.27
C THR A 6 -4.62 -5.31 8.21
N VAL A 7 -5.65 -5.09 7.40
CA VAL A 7 -5.71 -4.01 6.41
C VAL A 7 -5.55 -2.65 7.08
N GLU A 8 -6.24 -2.42 8.19
CA GLU A 8 -6.13 -1.15 8.91
C GLU A 8 -4.71 -0.90 9.44
N MET A 9 -4.15 -1.88 10.15
CA MET A 9 -2.87 -1.72 10.84
C MET A 9 -1.65 -1.83 9.91
N GLN A 10 -1.74 -2.63 8.86
CA GLN A 10 -0.61 -2.96 7.99
C GLN A 10 -0.67 -2.28 6.61
N PHE A 11 -1.80 -1.68 6.22
CA PHE A 11 -1.90 -0.92 4.97
C PHE A 11 -2.30 0.53 5.21
N VAL A 12 -3.49 0.76 5.79
CA VAL A 12 -4.07 2.11 5.91
C VAL A 12 -3.18 3.01 6.77
N GLN A 13 -2.84 2.58 7.98
CA GLN A 13 -2.02 3.38 8.90
C GLN A 13 -0.60 3.64 8.36
N PRO A 14 0.14 2.65 7.80
CA PRO A 14 1.43 2.92 7.16
C PRO A 14 1.34 3.88 5.97
N VAL A 15 0.34 3.74 5.10
CA VAL A 15 0.16 4.66 3.96
C VAL A 15 -0.16 6.07 4.45
N GLN A 16 -0.98 6.22 5.50
CA GLN A 16 -1.23 7.53 6.12
C GLN A 16 0.05 8.16 6.70
N ALA A 17 0.90 7.36 7.36
CA ALA A 17 2.19 7.84 7.86
C ALA A 17 3.12 8.32 6.72
N LEU A 18 3.13 7.62 5.59
CA LEU A 18 3.84 8.05 4.38
C LEU A 18 3.29 9.37 3.84
N LEU A 19 1.96 9.54 3.78
CA LEU A 19 1.33 10.79 3.36
C LEU A 19 1.75 11.97 4.25
N GLU A 20 1.78 11.78 5.57
CA GLU A 20 2.29 12.80 6.47
C GLU A 20 3.77 13.13 6.23
N ALA A 21 4.60 12.14 5.92
CA ALA A 21 6.00 12.35 5.59
C ALA A 21 6.14 13.17 4.29
N PHE A 22 5.41 12.80 3.23
CA PHE A 22 5.43 13.52 1.97
C PHE A 22 4.95 14.97 2.11
N ALA A 23 3.90 15.21 2.90
CA ALA A 23 3.42 16.55 3.19
C ALA A 23 4.47 17.40 3.92
N LYS A 24 5.24 16.81 4.85
CA LYS A 24 6.34 17.49 5.55
C LYS A 24 7.54 17.78 4.65
N GLU A 25 7.82 16.89 3.70
CA GLU A 25 8.93 17.01 2.74
C GLU A 25 8.58 17.89 1.51
N GLY A 26 7.31 18.28 1.33
CA GLY A 26 6.85 18.99 0.14
C GLY A 26 6.79 18.11 -1.12
N ALA A 27 6.73 16.79 -0.94
CA ALA A 27 6.70 15.77 -1.99
C ALA A 27 5.27 15.60 -2.51
N GLU A 28 4.74 16.64 -3.16
CA GLU A 28 3.33 16.71 -3.60
C GLU A 28 2.95 15.61 -4.60
N ALA A 29 3.87 15.19 -5.47
CA ALA A 29 3.60 14.18 -6.49
C ALA A 29 3.41 12.79 -5.85
N GLU A 30 4.31 12.44 -4.93
CA GLU A 30 4.27 11.25 -4.09
C GLU A 30 3.01 11.28 -3.21
N HIS A 31 2.75 12.39 -2.52
CA HIS A 31 1.55 12.56 -1.70
C HIS A 31 0.28 12.28 -2.51
N LYS A 32 0.15 12.90 -3.68
CA LYS A 32 -1.02 12.70 -4.56
C LYS A 32 -1.16 11.25 -5.00
N TYR A 33 -0.05 10.60 -5.35
CA TYR A 33 -0.05 9.21 -5.78
C TYR A 33 -0.51 8.27 -4.67
N PHE A 34 0.13 8.34 -3.49
CA PHE A 34 -0.20 7.47 -2.36
C PHE A 34 -1.59 7.75 -1.79
N SER A 35 -2.12 8.97 -1.95
CA SER A 35 -3.52 9.28 -1.61
C SER A 35 -4.48 8.55 -2.55
N GLY A 36 -4.13 8.46 -3.83
CA GLY A 36 -4.86 7.67 -4.82
C GLY A 36 -4.85 6.18 -4.47
N VAL A 37 -3.70 5.63 -4.10
CA VAL A 37 -3.58 4.24 -3.64
C VAL A 37 -4.49 3.98 -2.43
N LEU A 38 -4.46 4.86 -1.43
CA LEU A 38 -5.29 4.72 -0.23
C LEU A 38 -6.78 4.77 -0.56
N SER A 39 -7.18 5.61 -1.52
CA SER A 39 -8.58 5.75 -1.93
C SER A 39 -9.18 4.52 -2.62
N ILE A 40 -8.35 3.56 -3.04
CA ILE A 40 -8.82 2.28 -3.60
C ILE A 40 -9.45 1.40 -2.50
N VAL A 41 -8.98 1.54 -1.25
CA VAL A 41 -9.41 0.75 -0.10
C VAL A 41 -10.57 1.44 0.61
N GLU A 42 -11.75 1.40 -0.01
CA GLU A 42 -12.99 1.95 0.57
C GLU A 42 -13.61 0.96 1.57
N ASP A 43 -13.56 -0.33 1.25
CA ASP A 43 -14.02 -1.44 2.09
C ASP A 43 -12.82 -2.31 2.49
N LYS A 44 -12.45 -2.24 3.77
CA LYS A 44 -11.31 -2.97 4.34
C LYS A 44 -11.55 -4.48 4.45
N ALA A 45 -12.79 -4.95 4.27
CA ALA A 45 -13.10 -6.37 4.15
C ALA A 45 -12.98 -6.86 2.69
N SER A 46 -12.78 -5.97 1.71
CA SER A 46 -12.71 -6.33 0.30
C SER A 46 -11.29 -6.74 -0.12
N GLU A 47 -11.09 -8.05 -0.22
CA GLU A 47 -9.86 -8.63 -0.76
C GLU A 47 -9.53 -8.14 -2.18
N ALA A 48 -10.55 -7.93 -3.02
CA ALA A 48 -10.38 -7.45 -4.38
C ALA A 48 -9.87 -6.01 -4.43
N GLN A 49 -10.39 -5.12 -3.58
CA GLN A 49 -9.87 -3.75 -3.47
C GLN A 49 -8.46 -3.75 -2.92
N MET A 50 -8.16 -4.60 -1.95
CA MET A 50 -6.80 -4.74 -1.41
C MET A 50 -5.81 -5.20 -2.47
N LEU A 51 -6.15 -6.22 -3.26
CA LEU A 51 -5.30 -6.66 -4.36
C LEU A 51 -5.06 -5.53 -5.37
N ALA A 52 -6.10 -4.78 -5.75
CA ALA A 52 -5.97 -3.63 -6.65
C ALA A 52 -5.08 -2.53 -6.05
N ALA A 53 -5.22 -2.24 -4.76
CA ALA A 53 -4.43 -1.23 -4.06
C ALA A 53 -2.95 -1.64 -3.97
N VAL A 54 -2.65 -2.92 -3.73
CA VAL A 54 -1.28 -3.46 -3.68
C VAL A 54 -0.64 -3.44 -5.07
N ILE A 55 -1.39 -3.79 -6.12
CA ILE A 55 -0.94 -3.68 -7.51
C ILE A 55 -0.61 -2.22 -7.83
N GLU A 56 -1.49 -1.27 -7.51
CA GLU A 56 -1.22 0.14 -7.75
C GLU A 56 -0.04 0.61 -6.89
N LEU A 57 0.05 0.24 -5.60
CA LEU A 57 1.20 0.58 -4.75
C LEU A 57 2.53 0.13 -5.39
N SER A 58 2.61 -1.09 -5.93
CA SER A 58 3.81 -1.63 -6.57
C SER A 58 4.31 -0.81 -7.76
N ARG A 59 3.42 -0.06 -8.41
CA ARG A 59 3.78 0.79 -9.56
C ARG A 59 4.64 1.99 -9.18
N CYS A 60 4.70 2.37 -7.89
CA CYS A 60 5.52 3.48 -7.43
C CYS A 60 7.02 3.30 -7.77
N ALA A 61 7.49 2.05 -7.88
CA ALA A 61 8.85 1.71 -8.27
C ALA A 61 9.23 2.17 -9.70
N PHE A 62 8.23 2.43 -10.56
CA PHE A 62 8.43 2.76 -11.97
C PHE A 62 8.13 4.25 -12.29
N LEU A 63 7.74 5.04 -11.30
CA LEU A 63 7.30 6.44 -11.50
C LEU A 63 8.43 7.47 -11.38
N GLY A 64 9.64 7.05 -10.99
CA GLY A 64 10.79 7.94 -10.85
C GLY A 64 10.70 8.88 -9.66
N PHE A 65 9.93 8.51 -8.63
CA PHE A 65 9.88 9.24 -7.36
C PHE A 65 11.20 9.11 -6.59
N TYR A 66 11.54 10.17 -5.85
CA TYR A 66 12.75 10.21 -5.01
C TYR A 66 12.34 10.33 -3.56
N TYR A 67 12.64 9.29 -2.79
CA TYR A 67 12.27 9.22 -1.38
C TYR A 67 13.48 9.47 -0.49
N SER A 68 13.24 10.04 0.70
CA SER A 68 14.22 9.96 1.78
C SER A 68 14.47 8.50 2.17
N GLU A 69 15.65 8.19 2.72
CA GLU A 69 16.04 6.82 3.06
C GLU A 69 15.05 6.15 4.02
N ALA A 70 14.54 6.91 5.00
CA ALA A 70 13.54 6.45 5.95
C ALA A 70 12.21 6.10 5.26
N THR A 71 11.74 6.95 4.34
CA THR A 71 10.51 6.74 3.57
C THR A 71 10.65 5.56 2.61
N GLN A 72 11.78 5.44 1.92
CA GLN A 72 12.08 4.29 1.06
C GLN A 72 12.01 2.97 1.84
N SER A 73 12.59 2.94 3.05
CA SER A 73 12.57 1.75 3.90
C SER A 73 11.14 1.36 4.30
N GLN A 74 10.30 2.34 4.64
CA GLN A 74 8.88 2.11 4.96
C GLN A 74 8.08 1.59 3.76
N ILE A 75 8.31 2.17 2.57
CA ILE A 75 7.65 1.72 1.33
C ILE A 75 8.05 0.28 1.01
N ASN A 76 9.34 -0.06 1.12
CA ASN A 76 9.82 -1.41 0.87
C ASN A 76 9.19 -2.42 1.85
N ALA A 77 9.17 -2.10 3.15
CA ALA A 77 8.55 -2.97 4.15
C ALA A 77 7.05 -3.16 3.91
N LEU A 78 6.35 -2.11 3.49
CA LEU A 78 4.94 -2.16 3.11
C LEU A 78 4.73 -3.07 1.89
N LEU A 79 5.53 -2.90 0.84
CA LEU A 79 5.46 -3.70 -0.37
C LEU A 79 5.76 -5.17 -0.11
N ASP A 80 6.83 -5.48 0.62
CA ASP A 80 7.24 -6.85 0.93
C ASP A 80 6.12 -7.60 1.67
N TYR A 81 5.55 -6.99 2.70
CA TYR A 81 4.44 -7.57 3.45
C TYR A 81 3.22 -7.86 2.57
N TRP A 82 2.79 -6.90 1.77
CA TRP A 82 1.56 -7.04 0.99
C TRP A 82 1.71 -7.87 -0.28
N ILE A 83 2.92 -7.97 -0.84
CA ILE A 83 3.21 -8.91 -1.92
C ILE A 83 3.05 -10.35 -1.41
N ASP A 84 3.57 -10.66 -0.21
CA ASP A 84 3.42 -11.99 0.39
C ASP A 84 1.94 -12.32 0.69
N VAL A 85 1.19 -11.34 1.20
CA VAL A 85 -0.25 -11.49 1.45
C VAL A 85 -1.02 -11.66 0.13
N ALA A 86 -0.73 -10.84 -0.89
CA ALA A 86 -1.39 -10.92 -2.20
C ALA A 86 -1.14 -12.24 -2.93
N HIS A 87 0.06 -12.82 -2.80
CA HIS A 87 0.35 -14.17 -3.31
C HIS A 87 -0.55 -15.22 -2.66
N THR A 88 -0.79 -15.11 -1.36
CA THR A 88 -1.68 -16.04 -0.63
C THR A 88 -3.13 -15.88 -1.08
N MET A 89 -3.63 -14.63 -1.18
CA MET A 89 -4.99 -14.33 -1.64
C MET A 89 -5.25 -14.79 -3.08
N SER A 90 -4.22 -14.68 -3.95
CA SER A 90 -4.33 -15.10 -5.35
C SER A 90 -4.30 -16.63 -5.52
N ALA A 91 -3.65 -17.35 -4.60
CA ALA A 91 -3.54 -18.82 -4.64
C ALA A 91 -4.84 -19.51 -4.18
N ASP A 92 -5.54 -18.97 -3.17
CA ASP A 92 -6.82 -19.52 -2.70
C ASP A 92 -7.98 -19.34 -3.71
N ALA A 93 -7.79 -18.50 -4.74
CA ALA A 93 -8.77 -18.29 -5.80
C ALA A 93 -8.74 -19.36 -6.92
N GLU A 94 -7.79 -20.31 -6.91
CA GLU A 94 -7.79 -21.43 -7.86
C GLU A 94 -8.80 -22.52 -7.42
N PRO A 95 -9.80 -22.86 -8.24
CA PRO A 95 -10.74 -23.92 -7.90
C PRO A 95 -10.05 -25.29 -8.07
N HIS A 96 -10.04 -26.07 -6.99
CA HIS A 96 -9.85 -27.53 -7.07
C HIS A 96 -11.08 -28.24 -7.62
#